data_AF-A0A915NBE9-F1
#
_entry.id   AF-A0A915NBE9-F1
#
_cell.length_a   1.000
_cell.length_b   1.000
_cell.length_c   1.000
_cell.angle_alpha   90.00
_cell.angle_beta   90.00
_cell.angle_gamma   90.00
#
_symmetry.space_group_name_H-M   'P 1'
#
loop_
_entity.id
_entity.type
_entity.pdbx_description
1 polymer ?
#
loop_
_entity_poly.entity_id
_entity_poly.type
_entity_poly.pdbx_seq_one_letter_code
_entity_poly.pdbx_strand_id
1 'polypeptide(L)'
;MPNRELFDNIDSVIAVDPVAVIAVFEQININSFLFINVFGEALFNDGVSVVLYQMFRKFLLIGIDNLSFWHFIAGCASFLIISIGGLFIGLLFAIVASLATKFATRIRLLAPVFVFVVPYLAYLSAELFGLSSILAIVACGIGMKQYVKENLSIDASSSVKYFVKMLAQCSETVIFMFLGLSTASHNHHFDWAFIGITIGFCLLFRIFGVVVQCLFLNKCRARKFSFSDQFVLSYGGLRGAIAFGLVVSLDDKIPAKQMFVTTCIAVIFFTVFVQGITIRPLLYFLKVEKKDIEKKDTMTEKVYIKYCDYIMSGLEDIIGFKGKNSVRDNPSFERNLCLKGINKNNINDKISSKELSKTTNLMAKIP
;
A
#
# COMPACT_ATOMS: atom_id res chain seq x y z
N MET A 1 8.60 -39.15 -5.80
CA MET A 1 7.85 -38.23 -4.93
C MET A 1 8.70 -37.01 -4.50
N PRO A 2 8.99 -36.04 -5.40
CA PRO A 2 9.49 -34.71 -4.99
C PRO A 2 8.54 -33.55 -5.36
N ASN A 3 7.48 -33.82 -6.13
CA ASN A 3 6.65 -32.78 -6.74
C ASN A 3 5.53 -32.25 -5.82
N ARG A 4 5.24 -32.88 -4.68
CA ARG A 4 4.27 -32.35 -3.70
C ARG A 4 4.84 -31.18 -2.89
N GLU A 5 6.13 -31.24 -2.58
CA GLU A 5 6.78 -30.26 -1.70
C GLU A 5 7.05 -28.93 -2.40
N LEU A 6 7.24 -28.95 -3.73
CA LEU A 6 7.62 -27.75 -4.48
C LEU A 6 6.44 -26.77 -4.68
N PHE A 7 5.20 -27.26 -4.71
CA PHE A 7 4.02 -26.40 -4.88
C PHE A 7 3.58 -25.72 -3.56
N ASP A 8 3.63 -26.41 -2.42
CA ASP A 8 3.31 -25.81 -1.11
C ASP A 8 4.38 -24.79 -0.65
N ASN A 9 5.63 -24.98 -1.10
CA ASN A 9 6.73 -24.04 -0.84
C ASN A 9 6.53 -22.66 -1.48
N ILE A 10 5.74 -22.55 -2.56
CA ILE A 10 5.57 -21.29 -3.29
C ILE A 10 4.56 -20.39 -2.58
N ASP A 11 3.46 -20.94 -2.07
CA ASP A 11 2.33 -20.18 -1.54
C ASP A 11 2.61 -19.44 -0.24
N SER A 12 3.26 -20.12 0.70
CA SER A 12 3.69 -19.51 1.97
C SER A 12 4.71 -18.39 1.77
N VAL A 13 5.44 -18.45 0.65
CA VAL A 13 6.49 -17.52 0.23
C VAL A 13 5.91 -16.49 -0.77
N ILE A 14 4.60 -16.27 -0.82
CA ILE A 14 4.03 -15.16 -1.60
C ILE A 14 3.66 -13.98 -0.69
N ALA A 15 2.98 -14.19 0.44
CA ALA A 15 2.52 -13.10 1.32
C ALA A 15 3.67 -12.21 1.85
N VAL A 16 3.47 -10.89 1.76
CA VAL A 16 4.44 -9.84 2.07
C VAL A 16 3.74 -8.81 2.93
N ASP A 17 4.34 -8.48 4.08
CA ASP A 17 3.82 -7.52 5.04
C ASP A 17 4.77 -6.32 5.15
N PRO A 18 4.49 -5.22 4.47
CA PRO A 18 5.31 -4.03 4.51
C PRO A 18 4.97 -3.15 5.72
N VAL A 19 4.21 -3.59 6.74
CA VAL A 19 3.77 -2.70 7.83
C VAL A 19 4.94 -1.97 8.50
N ALA A 20 6.03 -2.67 8.81
CA ALA A 20 7.24 -2.04 9.36
C ALA A 20 7.88 -1.04 8.38
N VAL A 21 7.88 -1.35 7.07
CA VAL A 21 8.40 -0.46 6.02
C VAL A 21 7.53 0.78 5.85
N ILE A 22 6.22 0.62 5.86
CA ILE A 22 5.21 1.68 5.75
C ILE A 22 5.32 2.64 6.94
N ALA A 23 5.50 2.11 8.16
CA ALA A 23 5.72 2.93 9.34
C ALA A 23 6.99 3.80 9.20
N VAL A 24 8.08 3.22 8.68
CA VAL A 24 9.32 3.96 8.39
C VAL A 24 9.12 4.98 7.26
N PHE A 25 8.34 4.65 6.23
CA PHE A 25 8.03 5.57 5.12
C PHE A 25 7.18 6.76 5.58
N GLU A 26 6.24 6.54 6.52
CA GLU A 26 5.41 7.59 7.12
C GLU A 26 6.27 8.56 7.96
N GLN A 27 7.28 8.05 8.66
CA GLN A 27 8.23 8.88 9.42
C GLN A 27 9.17 9.71 8.51
N ILE A 28 9.63 9.13 7.41
CA ILE A 28 10.62 9.77 6.51
C ILE A 28 9.93 10.69 5.47
N ASN A 29 8.60 10.69 5.41
CA ASN A 29 7.79 11.43 4.43
C ASN A 29 8.25 11.16 2.98
N ILE A 30 8.34 9.88 2.61
CA ILE A 30 8.69 9.47 1.26
C ILE A 30 7.55 9.80 0.28
N ASN A 31 7.89 9.97 -1.00
CA ASN A 31 6.94 10.15 -2.10
C ASN A 31 5.69 9.25 -1.95
N SER A 32 4.51 9.88 -1.96
CA SER A 32 3.23 9.18 -1.80
C SER A 32 2.98 8.12 -2.87
N PHE A 33 3.61 8.26 -4.04
CA PHE A 33 3.54 7.26 -5.09
C PHE A 33 4.11 5.91 -4.65
N LEU A 34 5.31 5.89 -4.05
CA LEU A 34 5.95 4.66 -3.60
C LEU A 34 5.19 4.03 -2.44
N PHE A 35 4.74 4.87 -1.49
CA PHE A 35 3.92 4.44 -0.36
C PHE A 35 2.64 3.72 -0.80
N ILE A 36 1.88 4.32 -1.73
CA ILE A 36 0.62 3.74 -2.21
C ILE A 36 0.88 2.43 -2.97
N ASN A 37 1.97 2.36 -3.74
CA ASN A 37 2.29 1.16 -4.50
C ASN A 37 2.68 -0.02 -3.60
N VAL A 38 3.54 0.20 -2.60
CA VAL A 38 3.92 -0.82 -1.62
C VAL A 38 2.71 -1.30 -0.81
N PHE A 39 1.91 -0.36 -0.30
CA PHE A 39 0.71 -0.69 0.47
C PHE A 39 -0.30 -1.48 -0.37
N GLY A 40 -0.53 -1.06 -1.62
CA GLY A 40 -1.43 -1.75 -2.54
C GLY A 40 -0.93 -3.16 -2.87
N GLU A 41 0.35 -3.30 -3.19
CA GLU A 41 0.96 -4.60 -3.49
C GLU A 41 0.73 -5.60 -2.36
N ALA A 42 1.06 -5.23 -1.12
CA ALA A 42 0.89 -6.11 0.04
C ALA A 42 -0.57 -6.51 0.29
N LEU A 43 -1.48 -5.54 0.25
CA LEU A 43 -2.90 -5.79 0.49
C LEU A 43 -3.50 -6.78 -0.51
N PHE A 44 -3.13 -6.65 -1.79
CA PHE A 44 -3.55 -7.60 -2.83
C PHE A 44 -2.85 -8.94 -2.71
N ASN A 45 -1.55 -8.92 -2.39
CA ASN A 45 -0.73 -10.11 -2.25
C ASN A 45 -1.21 -11.03 -1.12
N ASP A 46 -1.59 -10.46 0.02
CA ASP A 46 -2.18 -11.19 1.14
C ASP A 46 -3.51 -11.85 0.74
N GLY A 47 -4.37 -11.12 0.02
CA GLY A 47 -5.62 -11.67 -0.50
C GLY A 47 -5.42 -12.79 -1.52
N VAL A 48 -4.46 -12.63 -2.43
CA VAL A 48 -4.15 -13.64 -3.47
C VAL A 48 -3.51 -14.89 -2.86
N SER A 49 -2.61 -14.74 -1.89
CA SER A 49 -1.94 -15.87 -1.23
C SER A 49 -2.94 -16.82 -0.57
N VAL A 50 -3.95 -16.27 0.11
CA VAL A 50 -4.98 -17.10 0.76
C VAL A 50 -5.90 -17.77 -0.26
N VAL A 51 -6.22 -17.11 -1.37
CA VAL A 51 -6.98 -17.74 -2.47
C VAL A 51 -6.21 -18.91 -3.06
N LEU A 52 -4.92 -18.71 -3.29
CA LEU A 52 -4.03 -19.72 -3.83
C LEU A 52 -3.94 -20.92 -2.87
N TYR A 53 -3.73 -20.67 -1.58
CA TYR A 53 -3.76 -21.69 -0.53
C TYR A 53 -5.06 -22.51 -0.52
N GLN A 54 -6.22 -21.85 -0.59
CA GLN A 54 -7.51 -22.54 -0.65
C GLN A 54 -7.66 -23.39 -1.92
N MET A 55 -7.14 -22.91 -3.05
CA MET A 55 -7.13 -23.65 -4.31
C MET A 55 -6.25 -24.91 -4.20
N PHE A 56 -5.03 -24.79 -3.68
CA PHE A 56 -4.14 -25.94 -3.49
C PHE A 56 -4.69 -26.94 -2.49
N ARG A 57 -5.33 -26.50 -1.41
CA ARG A 57 -6.07 -27.40 -0.52
C ARG A 57 -7.15 -28.19 -1.25
N LYS A 58 -7.91 -27.57 -2.16
CA LYS A 58 -8.90 -28.27 -2.99
C LYS A 58 -8.24 -29.26 -3.94
N PHE A 59 -7.08 -28.94 -4.52
CA PHE A 59 -6.33 -29.89 -5.35
C PHE A 59 -5.79 -31.07 -4.57
N LEU A 60 -5.31 -30.86 -3.34
CA LEU A 60 -4.89 -31.95 -2.46
C LEU A 60 -6.02 -32.92 -2.15
N LEU A 61 -7.27 -32.44 -2.00
CA LEU A 61 -8.44 -33.29 -1.77
C LEU A 61 -8.84 -34.13 -3.00
N ILE A 62 -8.62 -33.64 -4.21
CA ILE A 62 -8.93 -34.36 -5.46
C ILE A 62 -7.94 -35.53 -5.70
N GLY A 63 -6.71 -35.39 -5.21
CA GLY A 63 -5.64 -36.38 -5.37
C GLY A 63 -4.88 -36.21 -6.68
N ILE A 64 -3.57 -36.51 -6.65
CA ILE A 64 -2.66 -36.29 -7.79
C ILE A 64 -2.98 -37.21 -8.97
N ASP A 65 -3.49 -38.41 -8.70
CA ASP A 65 -3.67 -39.46 -9.70
C ASP A 65 -4.83 -39.17 -10.67
N ASN A 66 -5.70 -38.20 -10.34
CA ASN A 66 -6.82 -37.75 -11.18
C ASN A 66 -6.55 -36.39 -11.87
N LEU A 67 -5.34 -35.83 -11.77
CA LEU A 67 -5.01 -34.52 -12.36
C LEU A 67 -4.77 -34.61 -13.87
N SER A 68 -5.84 -34.43 -14.65
CA SER A 68 -5.77 -34.11 -16.08
C SER A 68 -5.47 -32.62 -16.35
N PHE A 69 -4.95 -32.31 -17.55
CA PHE A 69 -4.69 -30.93 -18.02
C PHE A 69 -5.91 -30.01 -17.89
N TRP A 70 -7.12 -30.55 -18.06
CA TRP A 70 -8.37 -29.83 -17.85
C TRP A 70 -8.55 -29.26 -16.44
N HIS A 71 -8.02 -29.94 -15.41
CA HIS A 71 -8.10 -29.45 -14.02
C HIS A 71 -7.18 -28.26 -13.78
N PHE A 72 -6.08 -28.15 -14.50
CA PHE A 72 -5.20 -26.98 -14.41
C PHE A 72 -5.88 -25.73 -15.00
N ILE A 73 -6.50 -25.86 -16.17
CA ILE A 73 -7.28 -24.77 -16.79
C ILE A 73 -8.48 -24.39 -15.92
N ALA A 74 -9.20 -25.38 -15.40
CA ALA A 74 -10.29 -25.15 -14.46
C ALA A 74 -9.81 -24.47 -13.17
N GLY A 75 -8.59 -24.79 -12.72
CA GLY A 75 -7.88 -24.11 -11.63
C GLY A 75 -7.66 -22.63 -11.88
N CYS A 76 -7.04 -22.30 -13.02
CA CYS A 76 -6.82 -20.91 -13.42
C CYS A 76 -8.14 -20.13 -13.56
N ALA A 77 -9.16 -20.75 -14.16
CA ALA A 77 -10.49 -20.14 -14.26
C ALA A 77 -11.13 -19.93 -12.87
N SER A 78 -11.02 -20.93 -11.98
CA SER A 78 -11.53 -20.84 -10.61
C SER A 78 -10.82 -19.75 -9.82
N PHE A 79 -9.51 -19.60 -9.97
CA PHE A 79 -8.74 -18.53 -9.34
C PHE A 79 -9.26 -17.14 -9.72
N LEU A 80 -9.52 -16.91 -11.01
CA LEU A 80 -10.08 -15.65 -11.50
C LEU A 80 -11.51 -15.43 -10.97
N ILE A 81 -12.34 -16.47 -10.96
CA ILE A 81 -13.73 -16.38 -10.46
C ILE A 81 -13.74 -16.09 -8.95
N ILE A 82 -12.94 -16.80 -8.16
CA ILE A 82 -12.84 -16.63 -6.70
C ILE A 82 -12.32 -15.23 -6.35
N SER A 83 -11.32 -14.74 -7.08
CA SER A 83 -10.71 -13.42 -6.86
C SER A 83 -11.66 -12.28 -7.28
N ILE A 84 -12.18 -12.32 -8.51
CA ILE A 84 -13.07 -11.29 -9.05
C ILE A 84 -14.42 -11.31 -8.33
N GLY A 85 -14.95 -12.50 -8.02
CA GLY A 85 -16.18 -12.65 -7.25
C GLY A 85 -16.07 -12.06 -5.84
N GLY A 86 -14.93 -12.26 -5.17
CA GLY A 86 -14.65 -11.62 -3.89
C GLY A 86 -14.67 -10.09 -4.00
N LEU A 87 -13.95 -9.53 -4.98
CA LEU A 87 -13.95 -8.08 -5.24
C LEU A 87 -15.37 -7.54 -5.54
N PHE A 88 -16.16 -8.27 -6.33
CA PHE A 88 -17.52 -7.89 -6.69
C PHE A 88 -18.45 -7.84 -5.46
N ILE A 89 -18.42 -8.87 -4.61
CA ILE A 89 -19.17 -8.89 -3.35
C ILE A 89 -18.75 -7.72 -2.46
N GLY A 90 -17.45 -7.49 -2.31
CA GLY A 90 -16.93 -6.38 -1.52
C GLY A 90 -17.46 -5.01 -1.98
N LEU A 91 -17.47 -4.76 -3.29
CA LEU A 91 -18.02 -3.53 -3.87
C LEU A 91 -19.53 -3.41 -3.68
N LEU A 92 -20.28 -4.52 -3.81
CA LEU A 92 -21.72 -4.55 -3.57
C LEU A 92 -22.02 -4.13 -2.12
N PHE A 93 -21.33 -4.71 -1.15
CA PHE A 93 -21.48 -4.34 0.26
C PHE A 93 -21.01 -2.91 0.56
N ALA A 94 -20.00 -2.39 -0.14
CA ALA A 94 -19.62 -0.98 -0.03
C ALA A 94 -20.75 -0.03 -0.48
N ILE A 95 -21.45 -0.38 -1.58
CA ILE A 95 -22.61 0.38 -2.04
C ILE A 95 -23.72 0.32 -1.00
N VAL A 96 -24.04 -0.86 -0.48
CA VAL A 96 -25.04 -1.03 0.60
C VAL A 96 -24.66 -0.20 1.83
N ALA A 97 -23.40 -0.20 2.23
CA ALA A 97 -22.92 0.61 3.36
C ALA A 97 -23.06 2.11 3.11
N SER A 98 -22.71 2.57 1.91
CA SER A 98 -22.83 3.98 1.53
C SER A 98 -24.29 4.43 1.57
N LEU A 99 -25.20 3.58 1.08
CA LEU A 99 -26.63 3.82 1.06
C LEU A 99 -27.21 3.81 2.49
N ALA A 100 -26.85 2.81 3.29
CA ALA A 100 -27.27 2.68 4.68
C ALA A 100 -26.84 3.91 5.51
N THR A 101 -25.60 4.37 5.32
CA THR A 101 -25.08 5.56 6.02
C THR A 101 -25.79 6.84 5.57
N LYS A 102 -26.14 6.95 4.29
CA LYS A 102 -26.91 8.08 3.76
C LYS A 102 -28.31 8.16 4.36
N PHE A 103 -29.00 7.03 4.48
CA PHE A 103 -30.35 6.97 5.08
C PHE A 103 -30.32 7.08 6.61
N ALA A 104 -29.27 6.59 7.27
CA ALA A 104 -29.09 6.66 8.72
C ALA A 104 -28.63 8.05 9.23
N THR A 105 -28.68 9.09 8.40
CA THR A 105 -28.26 10.47 8.73
C THR A 105 -28.96 11.05 9.97
N ARG A 106 -30.14 10.55 10.34
CA ARG A 106 -30.84 10.95 11.57
C ARG A 106 -30.19 10.44 12.87
N ILE A 107 -29.38 9.38 12.83
CA ILE A 107 -28.75 8.78 14.02
C ILE A 107 -27.24 8.72 13.80
N ARG A 108 -26.58 9.87 14.01
CA ARG A 108 -25.14 10.06 13.77
C ARG A 108 -24.25 9.11 14.60
N LEU A 109 -24.76 8.61 15.72
CA LEU A 109 -24.08 7.66 16.62
C LEU A 109 -23.94 6.25 16.01
N LEU A 110 -24.79 5.86 15.06
CA LEU A 110 -24.75 4.52 14.45
C LEU A 110 -23.74 4.41 13.30
N ALA A 111 -23.32 5.53 12.72
CA ALA A 111 -22.44 5.55 11.54
C ALA A 111 -21.09 4.82 11.75
N PRO A 112 -20.39 4.97 12.89
CA PRO A 112 -19.17 4.21 13.17
C PRO A 112 -19.39 2.70 13.24
N VAL A 113 -20.54 2.24 13.73
CA VAL A 113 -20.86 0.81 13.87
C VAL A 113 -20.95 0.15 12.48
N PHE A 114 -21.56 0.83 11.51
CA PHE A 114 -21.64 0.33 10.14
C PHE A 114 -20.27 0.17 9.48
N VAL A 115 -19.27 0.98 9.85
CA VAL A 115 -17.90 0.86 9.34
C VAL A 115 -17.23 -0.43 9.78
N PHE A 116 -17.63 -1.02 10.91
CA PHE A 116 -17.09 -2.32 11.37
C PHE A 116 -17.95 -3.50 10.92
N VAL A 117 -19.28 -3.37 11.03
CA VAL A 117 -20.20 -4.48 10.77
C VAL A 117 -20.26 -4.84 9.29
N VAL A 118 -20.36 -3.84 8.39
CA VAL A 118 -20.61 -4.13 6.97
C VAL A 118 -19.41 -4.77 6.27
N PRO A 119 -18.14 -4.36 6.50
CA PRO A 119 -17.00 -5.10 5.95
C PRO A 119 -16.93 -6.55 6.45
N TYR A 120 -17.28 -6.78 7.72
CA TYR A 120 -17.33 -8.14 8.28
C TYR A 120 -18.46 -8.98 7.67
N LEU A 121 -19.62 -8.39 7.39
CA LEU A 121 -20.69 -9.07 6.64
C LEU A 121 -20.27 -9.39 5.21
N ALA A 122 -19.51 -8.50 4.55
CA ALA A 122 -18.97 -8.77 3.22
C ALA A 122 -17.99 -9.96 3.24
N TYR A 123 -17.14 -10.03 4.27
CA TYR A 123 -16.24 -11.16 4.52
C TYR A 123 -17.01 -12.48 4.66
N LEU A 124 -18.00 -12.54 5.57
CA LEU A 124 -18.80 -13.75 5.80
C LEU A 124 -19.61 -14.16 4.56
N SER A 125 -20.15 -13.20 3.82
CA SER A 125 -20.90 -13.48 2.60
C SER A 125 -20.00 -14.09 1.53
N ALA A 126 -18.80 -13.53 1.33
CA ALA A 126 -17.84 -14.10 0.39
C ALA A 126 -17.40 -15.52 0.80
N GLU A 127 -17.25 -15.78 2.10
CA GLU A 127 -16.93 -17.11 2.62
C GLU A 127 -18.05 -18.12 2.34
N LEU A 128 -19.32 -17.73 2.53
CA LEU A 128 -20.49 -18.56 2.24
C LEU A 128 -20.57 -18.96 0.75
N PHE A 129 -20.22 -18.05 -0.16
CA PHE A 129 -20.18 -18.32 -1.59
C PHE A 129 -18.88 -19.02 -2.05
N GLY A 130 -17.94 -19.30 -1.14
CA GLY A 130 -16.65 -19.90 -1.46
C GLY A 130 -15.75 -19.00 -2.32
N LEU A 131 -15.93 -17.68 -2.22
CA LEU A 131 -15.17 -16.63 -2.90
C LEU A 131 -14.08 -16.06 -1.97
N SER A 132 -13.22 -15.18 -2.47
CA SER A 132 -12.15 -14.60 -1.65
C SER A 132 -12.69 -13.62 -0.60
N SER A 133 -12.78 -14.06 0.65
CA SER A 133 -13.25 -13.25 1.78
C SER A 133 -12.33 -12.06 2.09
N ILE A 134 -11.01 -12.24 1.94
CA ILE A 134 -10.03 -11.18 2.19
C ILE A 134 -10.09 -10.11 1.10
N LEU A 135 -10.20 -10.49 -0.16
CA LEU A 135 -10.37 -9.50 -1.24
C LEU A 135 -11.73 -8.80 -1.14
N ALA A 136 -12.78 -9.48 -0.66
CA ALA A 136 -14.09 -8.87 -0.42
C ALA A 136 -14.04 -7.79 0.67
N ILE A 137 -13.45 -8.06 1.83
CA ILE A 137 -13.34 -7.06 2.91
C ILE A 137 -12.47 -5.87 2.49
N VAL A 138 -11.40 -6.12 1.72
CA VAL A 138 -10.52 -5.07 1.17
C VAL A 138 -11.26 -4.19 0.18
N ALA A 139 -11.96 -4.78 -0.80
CA ALA A 139 -12.75 -4.02 -1.77
C ALA A 139 -13.86 -3.21 -1.08
N CYS A 140 -14.49 -3.80 -0.07
CA CYS A 140 -15.49 -3.13 0.76
C CYS A 140 -14.89 -1.90 1.47
N GLY A 141 -13.74 -2.05 2.13
CA GLY A 141 -13.04 -0.97 2.82
C GLY A 141 -12.58 0.16 1.88
N ILE A 142 -12.08 -0.17 0.68
CA ILE A 142 -11.70 0.81 -0.35
C ILE A 142 -12.93 1.62 -0.79
N GLY A 143 -14.05 0.95 -1.08
CA GLY A 143 -15.29 1.63 -1.45
C GLY A 143 -15.82 2.53 -0.32
N MET A 144 -15.84 2.03 0.91
CA MET A 144 -16.29 2.82 2.07
C MET A 144 -15.43 4.05 2.34
N LYS A 145 -14.11 3.96 2.13
CA LYS A 145 -13.21 5.09 2.37
C LYS A 145 -13.60 6.35 1.57
N GLN A 146 -14.11 6.18 0.35
CA GLN A 146 -14.49 7.31 -0.51
C GLN A 146 -15.88 7.86 -0.16
N TYR A 147 -16.85 6.99 0.13
CA TYR A 147 -18.25 7.39 0.27
C TYR A 147 -18.73 7.55 1.72
N VAL A 148 -18.22 6.73 2.64
CA VAL A 148 -18.65 6.75 4.05
C VAL A 148 -17.89 7.82 4.85
N LYS A 149 -16.64 8.11 4.48
CA LYS A 149 -15.83 9.13 5.14
C LYS A 149 -16.49 10.52 5.09
N GLU A 150 -17.10 10.87 3.95
CA GLU A 150 -17.80 12.15 3.77
C GLU A 150 -19.11 12.24 4.59
N ASN A 151 -19.70 11.10 4.94
CA ASN A 151 -20.93 11.04 5.72
C ASN A 151 -20.68 11.09 7.25
N LEU A 152 -19.46 10.84 7.71
CA LEU A 152 -19.06 10.86 9.12
C LEU A 152 -18.66 12.28 9.56
N SER A 153 -18.85 12.60 10.85
CA SER A 153 -18.20 13.78 11.43
C SER A 153 -16.67 13.57 11.48
N ILE A 154 -15.92 14.68 11.47
CA ILE A 154 -14.45 14.67 11.52
C ILE A 154 -13.95 13.93 12.78
N ASP A 155 -14.62 14.15 13.91
CA ASP A 155 -14.27 13.49 15.18
C ASP A 155 -14.55 11.99 15.13
N ALA A 156 -15.72 11.57 14.63
CA ALA A 156 -16.07 10.16 14.51
C ALA A 156 -15.14 9.43 13.53
N SER A 157 -14.81 10.06 12.39
CA SER A 157 -13.87 9.50 11.42
C SER A 157 -12.47 9.31 12.01
N SER A 158 -12.01 10.27 12.82
CA SER A 158 -10.73 10.19 13.51
C SER A 158 -10.73 9.06 14.55
N SER A 159 -11.77 8.96 15.37
CA SER A 159 -11.92 7.88 16.36
C SER A 159 -11.94 6.50 15.70
N VAL A 160 -12.69 6.31 14.62
CA VAL A 160 -12.72 5.05 13.86
C VAL A 160 -11.34 4.72 13.31
N LYS A 161 -10.63 5.71 12.73
CA LYS A 161 -9.27 5.51 12.21
C LYS A 161 -8.31 5.03 13.30
N TYR A 162 -8.30 5.69 14.45
CA TYR A 162 -7.41 5.29 15.56
C TYR A 162 -7.80 3.94 16.15
N PHE A 163 -9.09 3.65 16.27
CA PHE A 163 -9.56 2.36 16.76
C PHE A 163 -9.17 1.20 15.83
N VAL A 164 -9.38 1.35 14.51
CA VAL A 164 -8.94 0.35 13.51
C VAL A 164 -7.42 0.18 13.54
N LYS A 165 -6.66 1.28 13.64
CA LYS A 165 -5.19 1.23 13.73
C LYS A 165 -4.73 0.52 15.01
N MET A 166 -5.38 0.77 16.14
CA MET A 166 -5.09 0.09 17.40
C MET A 166 -5.40 -1.40 17.32
N LEU A 167 -6.57 -1.78 16.78
CA LEU A 167 -6.93 -3.18 16.58
C LEU A 167 -5.94 -3.92 15.67
N ALA A 168 -5.54 -3.30 14.56
CA ALA A 168 -4.53 -3.86 13.67
C ALA A 168 -3.20 -4.09 14.40
N GLN A 169 -2.74 -3.11 15.18
CA GLN A 169 -1.50 -3.22 15.97
C GLN A 169 -1.58 -4.34 17.03
N CYS A 170 -2.73 -4.47 17.70
CA CYS A 170 -2.97 -5.54 18.66
C CYS A 170 -2.92 -6.92 17.98
N SER A 171 -3.60 -7.09 16.84
CA SER A 171 -3.59 -8.33 16.07
C SER A 171 -2.19 -8.69 15.57
N GLU A 172 -1.42 -7.72 15.08
CA GLU A 172 -0.03 -7.93 14.64
C GLU A 172 0.87 -8.40 15.80
N THR A 173 0.73 -7.77 16.98
CA THR A 173 1.49 -8.17 18.18
C THR A 173 1.18 -9.62 18.60
N VAL A 174 -0.09 -10.03 18.51
CA VAL A 174 -0.51 -11.41 18.81
C VAL A 174 0.12 -12.41 17.84
N ILE A 175 0.16 -12.10 16.54
CA ILE A 175 0.75 -13.01 15.55
C ILE A 175 2.27 -13.14 15.76
N PHE A 176 2.97 -12.03 16.03
CA PHE A 176 4.40 -12.09 16.36
C PHE A 176 4.67 -12.84 17.68
N MET A 177 3.79 -12.71 18.67
CA MET A 177 3.88 -13.50 19.90
C MET A 177 3.76 -15.00 19.60
N PHE A 178 2.78 -15.41 18.77
CA PHE A 178 2.63 -16.81 18.36
C PHE A 178 3.83 -17.32 17.55
N LEU A 179 4.41 -16.49 16.69
CA LEU A 179 5.62 -16.82 15.95
C LEU A 179 6.81 -17.07 16.89
N GLY A 180 6.97 -16.23 17.93
CA GLY A 180 7.97 -16.43 18.99
C GLY A 180 7.74 -17.73 19.77
N LEU A 181 6.50 -18.00 20.21
CA LEU A 181 6.14 -19.23 20.91
C LEU A 181 6.36 -20.49 20.06
N SER A 182 6.03 -20.43 18.77
CA SER A 182 6.24 -21.54 17.83
C SER A 182 7.72 -21.87 17.65
N THR A 183 8.61 -20.87 17.80
CA THR A 183 10.06 -21.04 17.71
C THR A 183 10.65 -21.66 18.99
N ALA A 184 10.00 -21.46 20.14
CA ALA A 184 10.45 -22.01 21.43
C ALA A 184 9.94 -23.42 21.70
N SER A 185 8.79 -23.81 21.12
CA SER A 185 8.08 -25.04 21.48
C SER A 185 8.30 -26.22 20.52
N HIS A 186 8.63 -25.98 19.24
CA HIS A 186 8.79 -27.04 18.26
C HIS A 186 10.18 -27.69 18.28
N ASN A 187 10.23 -29.02 18.11
CA ASN A 187 11.46 -29.75 17.83
C ASN A 187 11.92 -29.44 16.40
N HIS A 188 12.76 -28.43 16.26
CA HIS A 188 13.24 -27.95 14.97
C HIS A 188 14.32 -28.88 14.39
N HIS A 189 14.08 -29.40 13.19
CA HIS A 189 15.14 -29.96 12.35
C HIS A 189 15.80 -28.81 11.59
N PHE A 190 16.95 -28.35 12.08
CA PHE A 190 17.70 -27.26 11.46
C PHE A 190 18.62 -27.79 10.37
N ASP A 191 18.18 -27.66 9.12
CA ASP A 191 19.09 -27.72 7.97
C ASP A 191 19.48 -26.30 7.56
N TRP A 192 20.63 -25.85 8.09
CA TRP A 192 21.15 -24.50 7.85
C TRP A 192 21.45 -24.23 6.38
N ALA A 193 21.83 -25.26 5.61
CA ALA A 193 22.11 -25.12 4.18
C ALA A 193 20.79 -24.90 3.41
N PHE A 194 19.75 -25.68 3.73
CA PHE A 194 18.44 -25.52 3.12
C PHE A 194 17.83 -24.14 3.43
N ILE A 195 17.93 -23.67 4.68
CA ILE A 195 17.41 -22.35 5.08
C ILE A 195 18.15 -21.23 4.34
N GLY A 196 19.48 -21.27 4.28
CA GLY A 196 20.28 -20.25 3.61
C GLY A 196 19.98 -20.16 2.11
N ILE A 197 19.87 -21.32 1.45
CA ILE A 197 19.49 -21.40 0.03
C ILE A 197 18.08 -20.85 -0.19
N THR A 198 17.12 -21.19 0.67
CA THR A 198 15.73 -20.72 0.58
C THR A 198 15.63 -19.20 0.75
N ILE A 199 16.37 -18.62 1.71
CA ILE A 199 16.45 -17.17 1.87
C ILE A 199 17.03 -16.52 0.62
N GLY A 200 18.15 -17.06 0.10
CA GLY A 200 18.78 -16.57 -1.12
C GLY A 200 17.84 -16.56 -2.33
N PHE A 201 17.18 -17.70 -2.60
CA PHE A 201 16.20 -17.79 -3.68
C PHE A 201 15.02 -16.85 -3.48
N CYS A 202 14.48 -16.75 -2.26
CA CYS A 202 13.37 -15.87 -1.94
C CYS A 202 13.70 -14.40 -2.27
N LEU A 203 14.91 -13.93 -1.92
CA LEU A 203 15.37 -12.57 -2.25
C LEU A 203 15.56 -12.39 -3.76
N LEU A 204 16.16 -13.36 -4.44
CA LEU A 204 16.39 -13.29 -5.88
C LEU A 204 15.08 -13.26 -6.68
N PHE A 205 14.13 -14.13 -6.35
CA PHE A 205 12.81 -14.14 -6.99
C PHE A 205 12.05 -12.83 -6.74
N ARG A 206 12.20 -12.23 -5.56
CA ARG A 206 11.60 -10.93 -5.25
C ARG A 206 12.18 -9.82 -6.12
N ILE A 207 13.50 -9.71 -6.21
CA ILE A 207 14.18 -8.71 -7.05
C ILE A 207 13.78 -8.91 -8.51
N PHE A 208 13.84 -10.15 -9.01
CA PHE A 208 13.47 -10.48 -10.37
C PHE A 208 12.00 -10.14 -10.67
N GLY A 209 11.07 -10.53 -9.78
CA GLY A 209 9.64 -10.26 -9.92
C GLY A 209 9.35 -8.76 -9.99
N VAL A 210 9.95 -7.96 -9.10
CA VAL A 210 9.80 -6.51 -9.09
C VAL A 210 10.39 -5.87 -10.35
N VAL A 211 11.59 -6.27 -10.78
CA VAL A 211 12.23 -5.73 -11.98
C VAL A 211 11.38 -6.04 -13.22
N VAL A 212 10.93 -7.29 -13.38
CA VAL A 212 10.06 -7.69 -14.50
C VAL A 212 8.75 -6.93 -14.49
N GLN A 213 8.11 -6.81 -13.32
CA GLN A 213 6.86 -6.05 -13.18
C GLN A 213 7.07 -4.58 -13.52
N CYS A 214 8.15 -3.95 -13.03
CA CYS A 214 8.49 -2.57 -13.36
C CYS A 214 8.80 -2.40 -14.84
N LEU A 215 9.49 -3.33 -15.49
CA LEU A 215 9.73 -3.29 -16.94
C LEU A 215 8.42 -3.31 -17.74
N PHE A 216 7.45 -4.14 -17.34
CA PHE A 216 6.14 -4.19 -17.98
C PHE A 216 5.32 -2.92 -17.73
N LEU A 217 5.26 -2.45 -16.48
CA LEU A 217 4.50 -1.25 -16.11
C LEU A 217 5.10 0.03 -16.71
N ASN A 218 6.42 0.08 -16.90
CA ASN A 218 7.11 1.24 -17.47
C ASN A 218 6.77 1.47 -18.95
N LYS A 219 6.24 0.45 -19.65
CA LYS A 219 5.73 0.60 -21.03
C LYS A 219 4.38 1.32 -21.08
N CYS A 220 3.55 1.17 -20.05
CA CYS A 220 2.16 1.65 -20.05
C CYS A 220 1.93 2.91 -19.20
N ARG A 221 2.95 3.43 -18.50
CA ARG A 221 2.81 4.57 -17.56
C ARG A 221 3.64 5.80 -17.94
N ALA A 222 3.05 6.97 -17.68
CA ALA A 222 3.69 8.28 -17.87
C ALA A 222 4.75 8.60 -16.80
N ARG A 223 4.58 8.14 -15.55
CA ARG A 223 5.60 8.25 -14.49
C ARG A 223 6.38 6.94 -14.41
N LYS A 224 7.66 7.00 -14.75
CA LYS A 224 8.57 5.85 -14.76
C LYS A 224 9.10 5.57 -13.35
N PHE A 225 9.29 4.30 -13.01
CA PHE A 225 9.97 3.90 -11.77
C PHE A 225 11.47 4.09 -11.95
N SER A 226 12.10 4.90 -11.08
CA SER A 226 13.56 5.01 -11.05
C SER A 226 14.19 3.70 -10.57
N PHE A 227 15.45 3.43 -10.92
CA PHE A 227 16.19 2.28 -10.40
C PHE A 227 16.23 2.27 -8.86
N SER A 228 16.32 3.46 -8.25
CA SER A 228 16.23 3.62 -6.80
C SER A 228 14.87 3.17 -6.25
N ASP A 229 13.77 3.54 -6.92
CA ASP A 229 12.41 3.16 -6.50
C ASP A 229 12.20 1.65 -6.63
N GLN A 230 12.71 1.04 -7.69
CA GLN A 230 12.62 -0.42 -7.91
C GLN A 230 13.40 -1.18 -6.84
N PHE A 231 14.60 -0.69 -6.49
CA PHE A 231 15.40 -1.29 -5.43
C PHE A 231 14.66 -1.21 -4.08
N VAL A 232 14.11 -0.04 -3.74
CA VAL A 232 13.32 0.13 -2.51
C VAL A 232 12.06 -0.74 -2.51
N LEU A 233 11.37 -0.87 -3.65
CA LEU A 233 10.20 -1.74 -3.78
C LEU A 233 10.55 -3.22 -3.59
N SER A 234 11.68 -3.66 -4.14
CA SER A 234 12.18 -5.03 -3.98
C SER A 234 12.64 -5.32 -2.55
N TYR A 235 13.30 -4.36 -1.90
CA TYR A 235 13.84 -4.49 -0.54
C TYR A 235 12.76 -4.33 0.54
N GLY A 236 11.71 -3.56 0.26
CA GLY A 236 10.60 -3.30 1.19
C GLY A 236 9.57 -4.43 1.31
N GLY A 237 9.76 -5.53 0.58
CA GLY A 237 8.87 -6.69 0.62
C GLY A 237 9.17 -7.65 1.78
N LEU A 238 8.93 -7.22 3.01
CA LEU A 238 9.13 -8.06 4.20
C LEU A 238 8.12 -9.21 4.26
N ARG A 239 8.47 -10.33 4.87
CA ARG A 239 7.55 -11.47 4.99
C ARG A 239 6.56 -11.27 6.11
N GLY A 240 5.31 -11.66 5.84
CA GLY A 240 4.18 -11.32 6.70
C GLY A 240 3.72 -12.38 7.68
N ALA A 241 2.98 -11.88 8.67
CA ALA A 241 2.22 -12.65 9.64
C ALA A 241 1.26 -13.69 9.00
N ILE A 242 0.71 -13.38 7.82
CA ILE A 242 -0.22 -14.26 7.09
C ILE A 242 0.51 -15.52 6.56
N ALA A 243 1.76 -15.40 6.12
CA ALA A 243 2.56 -16.54 5.69
C ALA A 243 2.72 -17.57 6.82
N PHE A 244 2.99 -17.09 8.04
CA PHE A 244 3.07 -17.95 9.23
C PHE A 244 1.74 -18.66 9.51
N GLY A 245 0.63 -17.91 9.50
CA GLY A 245 -0.72 -18.48 9.72
C GLY A 245 -1.09 -19.58 8.72
N LEU A 246 -0.75 -19.40 7.45
CA LEU A 246 -0.99 -20.40 6.40
C LEU A 246 -0.16 -21.68 6.60
N VAL A 247 1.12 -21.55 6.97
CA VAL A 247 2.00 -22.70 7.22
C VAL A 247 1.56 -23.49 8.44
N VAL A 248 1.15 -22.82 9.52
CA VAL A 248 0.64 -23.49 10.73
C VAL A 248 -0.67 -24.22 10.45
N SER A 249 -1.50 -23.69 9.55
CA SER A 249 -2.78 -24.27 9.15
C SER A 249 -2.67 -25.52 8.26
N LEU A 250 -1.46 -25.94 7.84
CA LEU A 250 -1.27 -27.20 7.12
C LEU A 250 -1.68 -28.41 8.00
N ASP A 251 -2.18 -29.47 7.37
CA ASP A 251 -2.54 -30.71 8.05
C ASP A 251 -1.28 -31.40 8.62
N ASP A 252 -1.37 -31.90 9.86
CA ASP A 252 -0.25 -32.56 10.57
C ASP A 252 0.16 -33.89 9.93
N LYS A 253 -0.67 -34.43 9.03
CA LYS A 253 -0.37 -35.64 8.25
C LYS A 253 0.77 -35.45 7.25
N ILE A 254 1.17 -34.21 6.96
CA ILE A 254 2.25 -33.91 6.03
C ILE A 254 3.59 -33.96 6.80
N PRO A 255 4.47 -34.96 6.55
CA PRO A 255 5.72 -35.10 7.30
C PRO A 255 6.66 -33.89 7.10
N ALA A 256 6.56 -33.18 5.97
CA ALA A 256 7.34 -31.98 5.67
C ALA A 256 6.88 -30.71 6.42
N LYS A 257 5.75 -30.75 7.15
CA LYS A 257 5.20 -29.56 7.85
C LYS A 257 6.21 -28.93 8.80
N GLN A 258 6.95 -29.74 9.57
CA GLN A 258 7.93 -29.24 10.54
C GLN A 258 9.11 -28.50 9.86
N MET A 259 9.52 -28.97 8.68
CA MET A 259 10.56 -28.33 7.88
C MET A 259 10.08 -27.00 7.29
N PHE A 260 8.82 -26.95 6.81
CA PHE A 260 8.22 -25.71 6.31
C PHE A 260 8.00 -24.67 7.39
N VAL A 261 7.53 -25.08 8.58
CA VAL A 261 7.39 -24.19 9.74
C VAL A 261 8.74 -23.59 10.12
N THR A 262 9.77 -24.41 10.27
CA THR A 262 11.11 -23.96 10.66
C THR A 262 11.72 -23.01 9.62
N THR A 263 11.57 -23.32 8.33
CA THR A 263 12.09 -22.49 7.24
C THR A 263 11.33 -21.17 7.12
N CYS A 264 10.00 -21.19 7.21
CA CYS A 264 9.17 -19.99 7.17
C CYS A 264 9.49 -19.04 8.33
N ILE A 265 9.63 -19.58 9.54
CA ILE A 265 10.05 -18.83 10.72
C ILE A 265 11.42 -18.18 10.48
N ALA A 266 12.41 -18.94 10.01
CA ALA A 266 13.75 -18.40 9.75
C ALA A 266 13.74 -17.27 8.70
N VAL A 267 12.95 -17.43 7.62
CA VAL A 267 12.77 -16.41 6.58
C VAL A 267 12.08 -15.15 7.12
N ILE A 268 11.04 -15.30 7.96
CA ILE A 268 10.34 -14.16 8.59
C ILE A 268 11.30 -13.42 9.53
N PHE A 269 12.04 -14.12 10.39
CA PHE A 269 13.05 -13.50 11.26
C PHE A 269 14.11 -12.76 10.45
N PHE A 270 14.66 -13.40 9.41
CA PHE A 270 15.66 -12.75 8.57
C PHE A 270 15.12 -11.48 7.91
N THR A 271 13.94 -11.55 7.27
CA THR A 271 13.38 -10.39 6.57
C THR A 271 12.96 -9.29 7.54
N VAL A 272 12.18 -9.58 8.58
CA VAL A 272 11.68 -8.57 9.53
C VAL A 272 12.82 -7.90 10.30
N PHE A 273 13.79 -8.64 10.82
CA PHE A 273 14.88 -8.04 11.59
C PHE A 273 15.97 -7.46 10.71
N VAL A 274 16.51 -8.22 9.74
CA VAL A 274 17.64 -7.74 8.94
C VAL A 274 17.18 -6.68 7.95
N GLN A 275 16.15 -6.95 7.14
CA GLN A 275 15.68 -5.97 6.16
C GLN A 275 14.90 -4.83 6.83
N GLY A 276 14.12 -5.10 7.87
CA GLY A 276 13.39 -4.06 8.60
C GLY A 276 14.30 -3.03 9.30
N ILE A 277 15.39 -3.46 9.95
CA ILE A 277 16.36 -2.53 10.55
C ILE A 277 17.14 -1.78 9.47
N THR A 278 17.51 -2.46 8.39
CA THR A 278 18.37 -1.91 7.33
C THR A 278 17.62 -0.97 6.37
N ILE A 279 16.28 -0.98 6.32
CA ILE A 279 15.54 -0.14 5.38
C ILE A 279 15.69 1.36 5.67
N ARG A 280 15.74 1.76 6.94
CA ARG A 280 15.90 3.16 7.34
C ARG A 280 17.23 3.77 6.86
N PRO A 281 18.40 3.16 7.12
CA PRO A 281 19.66 3.66 6.59
C PRO A 281 19.73 3.55 5.06
N LEU A 282 19.16 2.50 4.47
CA LEU A 282 19.14 2.33 3.02
C LEU A 282 18.41 3.48 2.30
N LEU A 283 17.26 3.89 2.82
CA LEU A 283 16.48 5.00 2.28
C LEU A 283 17.23 6.34 2.37
N TYR A 284 18.01 6.54 3.44
CA TYR A 284 18.85 7.73 3.59
C TYR A 284 19.99 7.73 2.56
N PHE A 285 20.61 6.57 2.34
CA PHE A 285 21.68 6.40 1.36
C PHE A 285 21.20 6.63 -0.08
N LEU A 286 20.01 6.13 -0.41
CA LEU A 286 19.48 6.16 -1.77
C LEU A 286 18.88 7.52 -2.19
N LYS A 287 18.90 8.53 -1.29
CA LYS A 287 18.35 9.88 -1.50
C LYS A 287 17.00 9.87 -2.23
N VAL A 288 16.09 8.98 -1.81
CA VAL A 288 14.75 8.91 -2.41
C VAL A 288 14.08 10.27 -2.27
N GLU A 289 13.51 10.76 -3.36
CA GLU A 289 12.78 12.03 -3.43
C GLU A 289 11.77 12.05 -2.28
N LYS A 290 12.04 12.90 -1.28
CA LYS A 290 11.09 13.10 -0.20
C LYS A 290 9.86 13.73 -0.81
N LYS A 291 8.71 13.40 -0.26
CA LYS A 291 7.50 14.17 -0.54
C LYS A 291 7.87 15.61 -0.26
N ASP A 292 7.74 16.49 -1.26
CA ASP A 292 7.63 17.91 -0.99
C ASP A 292 6.41 17.99 -0.08
N ILE A 293 6.68 18.06 1.22
CA ILE A 293 5.75 18.64 2.14
C ILE A 293 5.72 20.07 1.61
N GLU A 294 4.78 20.36 0.69
CA GLU A 294 4.05 21.61 0.80
C GLU A 294 3.75 21.67 2.28
N LYS A 295 4.59 22.37 3.05
CA LYS A 295 4.23 22.83 4.38
C LYS A 295 2.84 23.38 4.10
N LYS A 296 1.83 22.73 4.68
CA LYS A 296 0.58 23.46 4.84
C LYS A 296 1.01 24.58 5.75
N ASP A 297 1.33 25.72 5.13
CA ASP A 297 1.69 26.93 5.83
C ASP A 297 0.70 27.00 6.99
N THR A 298 1.24 26.97 8.20
CA THR A 298 0.40 27.12 9.39
C THR A 298 -0.47 28.36 9.17
N MET A 299 -1.70 28.41 9.70
CA MET A 299 -2.59 29.57 9.45
C MET A 299 -1.86 30.90 9.71
N THR A 300 -0.98 30.90 10.71
CA THR A 300 -0.01 31.95 11.01
C THR A 300 0.93 32.29 9.84
N GLU A 301 1.64 31.30 9.28
CA GLU A 301 2.54 31.45 8.13
C GLU A 301 1.78 31.95 6.88
N LYS A 302 0.56 31.48 6.63
CA LYS A 302 -0.29 32.01 5.55
C LYS A 302 -0.67 33.47 5.77
N VAL A 303 -1.03 33.83 7.01
CA VAL A 303 -1.37 35.21 7.35
C VAL A 303 -0.15 36.11 7.16
N TYR A 304 1.04 35.69 7.61
CA TYR A 304 2.28 36.46 7.42
C TYR A 304 2.65 36.62 5.95
N ILE A 305 2.64 35.55 5.15
CA ILE A 305 2.93 35.62 3.71
C ILE A 305 1.94 36.55 3.02
N LYS A 306 0.64 36.42 3.32
CA LYS A 306 -0.41 37.24 2.71
C LYS A 306 -0.32 38.71 3.13
N TYR A 307 0.07 38.97 4.38
CA TYR A 307 0.30 40.32 4.89
C TYR A 307 1.51 40.98 4.22
N CYS A 308 2.62 40.25 4.08
CA CYS A 308 3.80 40.71 3.34
C CYS A 308 3.47 41.00 1.87
N ASP A 309 2.66 40.13 1.24
CA ASP A 309 2.25 40.32 -0.15
C ASP A 309 1.37 41.58 -0.32
N TYR A 310 0.44 41.85 0.61
CA TYR A 310 -0.37 43.08 0.57
C TYR A 310 0.45 44.34 0.83
N ILE A 311 1.42 44.29 1.75
CA ILE A 311 2.34 45.42 1.98
C ILE A 311 3.16 45.69 0.73
N MET A 312 3.70 44.64 0.10
CA MET A 312 4.50 44.79 -1.10
C MET A 312 3.67 45.32 -2.27
N SER A 313 2.42 44.87 -2.42
CA SER A 313 1.46 45.37 -3.40
C SER A 313 1.16 46.87 -3.17
N GLY A 314 0.89 47.27 -1.92
CA GLY A 314 0.69 48.68 -1.56
C GLY A 314 1.95 49.54 -1.76
N LEU A 315 3.14 48.99 -1.52
CA LEU A 315 4.41 49.65 -1.76
C LEU A 315 4.66 49.85 -3.27
N GLU A 316 4.38 48.82 -4.08
CA GLU A 316 4.44 48.86 -5.55
C GLU A 316 3.53 49.96 -6.12
N ASP A 317 2.32 50.13 -5.57
CA ASP A 317 1.37 51.17 -5.97
C ASP A 317 1.85 52.59 -5.60
N ILE A 318 2.46 52.76 -4.42
CA ILE A 318 3.00 54.06 -3.98
C ILE A 318 4.23 54.47 -4.80
N ILE A 319 5.10 53.50 -5.13
CA ILE A 319 6.33 53.73 -5.91
C ILE A 319 6.00 53.84 -7.42
N GLY A 320 4.78 53.49 -7.84
CA GLY A 320 4.34 53.55 -9.24
C GLY A 320 4.98 52.47 -10.13
N PHE A 321 5.61 51.46 -9.53
CA PHE A 321 6.32 50.40 -10.23
C PHE A 321 5.49 49.11 -10.17
N LYS A 322 4.90 48.70 -11.31
CA LYS A 322 4.06 47.49 -11.35
C LYS A 322 4.90 46.23 -11.40
N GLY A 323 4.99 45.53 -10.27
CA GLY A 323 5.70 44.27 -10.10
C GLY A 323 4.81 43.03 -10.20
N LYS A 324 5.37 41.88 -9.77
CA LYS A 324 4.71 40.56 -9.78
C LYS A 324 3.46 40.53 -8.88
N ASN A 325 3.38 41.37 -7.85
CA ASN A 325 2.31 41.37 -6.87
C ASN A 325 1.09 42.18 -7.35
N SER A 326 1.31 43.34 -7.97
CA SER A 326 0.24 44.14 -8.61
C SER A 326 -0.53 43.36 -9.70
N VAL A 327 0.16 42.52 -10.49
CA VAL A 327 -0.48 41.66 -11.52
C VAL A 327 -1.28 40.51 -10.88
N ARG A 328 -0.84 40.00 -9.74
CA ARG A 328 -1.45 38.87 -9.04
C ARG A 328 -2.76 39.25 -8.33
N ASP A 329 -2.86 40.50 -7.87
CA ASP A 329 -4.07 41.05 -7.23
C ASP A 329 -5.09 41.62 -8.23
N ASN A 330 -4.79 41.62 -9.54
CA ASN A 330 -5.74 42.08 -10.54
C ASN A 330 -6.94 41.10 -10.65
N PRO A 331 -8.18 41.53 -10.35
CA PRO A 331 -9.35 40.64 -10.30
C PRO A 331 -9.68 40.00 -11.66
N SER A 332 -9.21 40.58 -12.76
CA SER A 332 -9.36 40.01 -14.10
C SER A 332 -8.43 38.81 -14.38
N PHE A 333 -7.30 38.69 -13.66
CA PHE A 333 -6.38 37.57 -13.79
C PHE A 333 -6.88 36.32 -13.05
N GLU A 334 -7.40 36.48 -11.83
CA GLU A 334 -8.00 35.37 -11.07
C GLU A 334 -9.24 34.78 -11.76
N ARG A 335 -10.09 35.64 -12.35
CA ARG A 335 -11.27 35.20 -13.08
C ARG A 335 -10.91 34.33 -14.29
N ASN A 336 -9.83 34.68 -15.01
CA ASN A 336 -9.34 33.93 -16.16
C ASN A 336 -8.67 32.59 -15.78
N LEU A 337 -8.04 32.50 -14.61
CA LEU A 337 -7.47 31.27 -14.07
C LEU A 337 -8.55 30.26 -13.65
N CYS A 338 -9.59 30.72 -12.97
CA CYS A 338 -10.75 29.90 -12.59
C CYS A 338 -11.50 29.37 -13.81
N LEU A 339 -11.65 30.17 -14.88
CA LEU A 339 -12.31 29.75 -16.12
C LEU A 339 -11.51 28.71 -16.93
N LYS A 340 -10.17 28.71 -16.81
CA LYS A 340 -9.30 27.76 -17.53
C LYS A 340 -8.94 26.50 -16.74
N GLY A 341 -9.31 26.41 -15.46
CA GLY A 341 -8.98 25.25 -14.61
C GLY A 341 -7.49 25.01 -14.42
N ILE A 342 -6.64 26.02 -14.64
CA ILE A 342 -5.18 25.91 -14.57
C ILE A 342 -4.72 26.19 -13.15
N ASN A 343 -3.93 25.28 -12.58
CA ASN A 343 -3.41 25.40 -11.23
C ASN A 343 -2.35 26.53 -11.13
N LYS A 344 -2.53 27.45 -10.16
CA LYS A 344 -1.76 28.71 -10.01
C LYS A 344 -0.24 28.47 -9.89
N ASN A 345 0.16 27.31 -9.36
CA ASN A 345 1.57 26.94 -9.13
C ASN A 345 2.36 26.62 -10.42
N ASN A 346 1.73 25.99 -11.42
CA ASN A 346 2.42 25.60 -12.68
C ASN A 346 2.83 26.80 -13.57
N ILE A 347 2.16 27.94 -13.40
CA ILE A 347 2.47 29.16 -14.15
C ILE A 347 3.60 29.94 -13.46
N ASN A 348 3.69 29.88 -12.13
CA ASN A 348 4.73 30.55 -11.34
C ASN A 348 6.15 30.04 -11.69
N ASP A 349 6.33 28.75 -11.93
CA ASP A 349 7.61 28.17 -12.32
C ASP A 349 8.03 28.56 -13.75
N LYS A 350 7.07 28.67 -14.67
CA LYS A 350 7.32 29.10 -16.06
C LYS A 350 7.69 30.58 -16.18
N ILE A 351 7.20 31.41 -15.27
CA ILE A 351 7.52 32.85 -15.24
C ILE A 351 8.87 33.07 -14.53
N SER A 352 9.13 32.35 -13.44
CA SER A 352 10.41 32.39 -12.71
C SER A 352 11.60 32.00 -13.61
N SER A 353 11.46 30.91 -14.38
CA SER A 353 12.50 30.44 -15.31
C SER A 353 12.76 31.39 -16.49
N LYS A 354 11.73 32.06 -17.02
CA LYS A 354 11.87 33.03 -18.12
C LYS A 354 12.57 34.33 -17.69
N GLU A 355 12.36 34.77 -16.46
CA GLU A 355 13.01 35.98 -15.92
C GLU A 355 14.43 35.69 -15.41
N LEU A 356 14.69 34.52 -14.82
CA LEU A 356 16.06 34.06 -14.51
C LEU A 356 16.94 33.98 -15.77
N SER A 357 16.37 33.57 -16.90
CA SER A 357 17.02 33.58 -18.22
C SER A 357 17.27 35.00 -18.75
N LYS A 358 16.40 35.97 -18.46
CA LYS A 358 16.60 37.37 -18.86
C LYS A 358 17.64 38.07 -17.99
N THR A 359 17.65 37.81 -16.68
CA THR A 359 18.62 38.42 -15.76
C THR A 359 20.03 37.85 -15.93
N THR A 360 20.18 36.55 -16.24
CA THR A 360 21.49 35.99 -16.65
C THR A 360 21.98 36.56 -17.98
N ASN A 361 21.09 36.78 -18.96
CA ASN A 361 21.46 37.42 -20.23
C ASN A 361 21.79 38.92 -20.11
N LEU A 362 21.25 39.62 -19.11
CA LEU A 362 21.59 41.01 -18.79
C LEU A 362 22.91 41.11 -18.01
N MET A 363 23.18 40.18 -17.08
CA MET A 363 24.46 40.09 -16.35
C MET A 363 25.63 39.68 -17.26
N ALA A 364 25.40 38.87 -18.29
CA ALA A 364 26.42 38.48 -19.29
C ALA A 364 26.78 39.59 -20.30
N LYS A 365 26.11 40.74 -20.25
CA LYS A 365 26.29 41.88 -21.17
C LYS A 365 26.95 43.11 -20.55
N ILE A 366 27.41 42.99 -19.31
CA ILE A 366 28.17 44.03 -18.62
C ILE A 366 29.66 43.65 -18.75
N PRO A 367 30.52 44.52 -19.32
CA PRO A 367 31.95 44.22 -19.50
C PRO A 367 32.71 44.09 -18.19
#